data_AF-A0A5M8RY12-F1
#
_entry.id   AF-A0A5M8RY12-F1
#
_cell.length_a   1.000
_cell.length_b   1.000
_cell.length_c   1.000
_cell.angle_alpha   90.00
_cell.angle_beta   90.00
_cell.angle_gamma   90.00
#
_symmetry.space_group_name_H-M   'P 1'
#
loop_
_entity.id
_entity.type
_entity.pdbx_description
1 polymer ?
#
loop_
_entity_poly.entity_id
_entity_poly.type
_entity_poly.pdbx_seq_one_letter_code
_entity_poly.pdbx_strand_id
1 'polypeptide(L)'
;METRIAKAESNQNSGLVDYYEGKLKKLLSMRKHINSFLKDEKTKIHEVVICDDMFVEYPYYIKTKEGGIKEGSSRYWRAALKLHIKRKLERL
;
A
#
# COMPACT_ATOMS: atom_id res chain seq x y z
N MET A 1 11.21 4.48 1.40
CA MET A 1 12.23 3.45 1.10
C MET A 1 13.25 4.03 0.16
N GLU A 2 12.83 4.69 -0.92
CA GLU A 2 13.69 5.45 -1.83
C GLU A 2 14.62 6.46 -1.12
N THR A 3 14.10 7.25 -0.18
CA THR A 3 14.92 8.17 0.64
C THR A 3 15.93 7.47 1.56
N ARG A 4 15.71 6.19 1.90
CA ARG A 4 16.66 5.38 2.68
C ARG A 4 17.69 4.70 1.79
N ILE A 5 17.32 4.31 0.58
CA ILE A 5 18.20 3.78 -0.46
C ILE A 5 19.18 4.88 -0.90
N ALA A 6 18.69 6.06 -1.27
CA ALA A 6 19.52 7.20 -1.66
C ALA A 6 20.52 7.61 -0.55
N LYS A 7 20.13 7.49 0.72
CA LYS A 7 21.00 7.77 1.86
C LYS A 7 22.04 6.66 2.09
N ALA A 8 21.71 5.41 1.80
CA ALA A 8 22.64 4.28 1.87
C ALA A 8 23.65 4.28 0.71
N GLU A 9 23.21 4.66 -0.49
CA GLU A 9 24.05 4.90 -1.68
C GLU A 9 25.04 6.05 -1.43
N SER A 10 24.55 7.18 -0.88
CA SER A 10 25.40 8.32 -0.49
C SER A 10 26.44 7.96 0.58
N ASN A 11 26.17 6.92 1.39
CA ASN A 11 27.08 6.42 2.41
C ASN A 11 27.94 5.23 1.93
N GLN A 12 27.93 4.91 0.63
CA GLN A 12 28.63 3.79 -0.01
C GLN A 12 28.43 2.43 0.70
N ASN A 13 27.28 2.22 1.33
CA ASN A 13 27.02 1.02 2.11
C ASN A 13 26.19 0.02 1.27
N SER A 14 26.88 -0.67 0.35
CA SER A 14 26.27 -1.56 -0.65
C SER A 14 25.36 -2.63 -0.06
N GLY A 15 25.75 -3.26 1.06
CA GLY A 15 24.92 -4.26 1.73
C GLY A 15 23.59 -3.71 2.28
N LEU A 16 23.55 -2.45 2.69
CA LEU A 16 22.31 -1.78 3.11
C LEU A 16 21.42 -1.40 1.91
N VAL A 17 22.02 -1.02 0.79
CA VAL A 17 21.31 -0.77 -0.47
C VAL A 17 20.61 -2.05 -0.93
N ASP A 18 21.35 -3.15 -1.05
CA ASP A 18 20.81 -4.46 -1.45
C ASP A 18 19.69 -4.93 -0.53
N TYR A 19 19.84 -4.73 0.78
CA TYR A 19 18.80 -5.04 1.76
C TYR A 19 17.51 -4.24 1.52
N TYR A 20 17.63 -2.93 1.31
CA TYR A 20 16.46 -2.08 1.10
C TYR A 20 15.80 -2.33 -0.26
N GLU A 21 16.58 -2.55 -1.32
CA GLU A 21 16.07 -2.93 -2.63
C GLU A 21 15.35 -4.28 -2.59
N GLY A 22 15.96 -5.30 -1.98
CA GLY A 22 15.35 -6.62 -1.81
C GLY A 22 14.01 -6.54 -1.06
N LYS A 23 13.97 -5.73 0.00
CA LYS A 23 12.73 -5.49 0.76
C LYS A 23 11.69 -4.73 -0.07
N LEU A 24 12.09 -3.74 -0.85
CA LEU A 24 11.19 -2.99 -1.74
C LEU A 24 10.60 -3.90 -2.82
N LYS A 25 11.45 -4.72 -3.47
CA LYS A 25 11.04 -5.69 -4.50
C LYS A 25 10.05 -6.70 -3.95
N LYS A 26 10.27 -7.20 -2.72
CA LYS A 26 9.32 -8.08 -2.03
C LYS A 26 7.96 -7.41 -1.81
N LEU A 27 7.94 -6.17 -1.32
CA LEU A 27 6.69 -5.42 -1.12
C LEU A 27 5.94 -5.15 -2.44
N LEU A 28 6.65 -4.79 -3.51
CA LEU A 28 6.06 -4.58 -4.83
C LEU A 28 5.48 -5.88 -5.42
N SER A 29 6.19 -6.99 -5.26
CA SER A 29 5.71 -8.32 -5.66
C SER A 29 4.43 -8.70 -4.90
N MET A 30 4.41 -8.51 -3.58
CA MET A 30 3.21 -8.72 -2.76
C MET A 30 2.05 -7.83 -3.20
N ARG A 31 2.29 -6.53 -3.47
CA ARG A 31 1.28 -5.61 -3.99
C ARG A 31 0.70 -6.11 -5.32
N LYS A 32 1.55 -6.57 -6.23
CA LYS A 32 1.11 -7.13 -7.52
C LYS A 32 0.24 -8.37 -7.31
N HIS A 33 0.66 -9.30 -6.46
CA HIS A 33 -0.11 -10.51 -6.17
C HIS A 33 -1.49 -10.21 -5.56
N ILE A 34 -1.54 -9.30 -4.58
CA ILE A 34 -2.81 -8.86 -3.97
C ILE A 34 -3.71 -8.20 -5.02
N ASN A 35 -3.16 -7.34 -5.88
CA ASN A 35 -3.94 -6.70 -6.94
C ASN A 35 -4.48 -7.71 -7.97
N SER A 36 -3.72 -8.74 -8.32
CA SER A 36 -4.20 -9.83 -9.16
C SER A 36 -5.33 -10.59 -8.49
N PHE A 37 -5.15 -11.01 -7.23
CA PHE A 37 -6.18 -11.70 -6.46
C PHE A 37 -7.48 -10.90 -6.38
N LEU A 38 -7.40 -9.60 -6.10
CA LEU A 38 -8.58 -8.73 -6.02
C LEU A 38 -9.30 -8.62 -7.37
N LYS A 39 -8.57 -8.53 -8.49
CA LYS A 39 -9.15 -8.53 -9.84
C LYS A 39 -9.91 -9.82 -10.13
N ASP A 40 -9.35 -10.96 -9.74
CA ASP A 40 -9.99 -12.28 -9.92
C ASP A 40 -11.29 -12.36 -9.09
N GLU A 41 -11.28 -11.79 -7.88
CA GLU A 41 -12.45 -11.61 -7.01
C GLU A 41 -13.38 -10.44 -7.43
N LYS A 42 -13.22 -9.91 -8.66
CA LYS A 42 -14.02 -8.81 -9.23
C LYS A 42 -14.07 -7.54 -8.36
N THR A 43 -13.04 -7.34 -7.54
CA THR A 43 -12.88 -6.21 -6.62
C THR A 43 -11.72 -5.35 -7.09
N LYS A 44 -11.94 -4.04 -7.29
CA LYS A 44 -10.87 -3.12 -7.71
C LYS A 44 -10.65 -2.08 -6.61
N ILE A 45 -9.48 -2.16 -5.98
CA ILE A 45 -9.00 -1.12 -5.04
C ILE A 45 -8.17 -0.15 -5.86
N HIS A 46 -8.61 1.12 -5.92
CA HIS A 46 -7.87 2.18 -6.60
C HIS A 46 -6.73 2.71 -5.72
N GLU A 47 -5.83 3.48 -6.34
CA GLU A 47 -4.79 4.15 -5.59
C GLU A 47 -5.40 5.12 -4.57
N VAL A 48 -4.69 5.30 -3.47
CA VAL A 48 -5.09 6.22 -2.41
C VAL A 48 -5.13 7.64 -2.97
N VAL A 49 -6.26 8.31 -2.76
CA VAL A 49 -6.38 9.73 -3.04
C VAL A 49 -5.99 10.48 -1.77
N ILE A 50 -4.98 11.35 -1.86
CA ILE A 50 -4.62 12.26 -0.77
C ILE A 50 -5.58 13.44 -0.85
N CYS A 51 -6.51 13.53 0.09
CA CYS A 51 -7.52 14.60 0.12
C CYS A 51 -6.96 15.88 0.74
N ASP A 52 -6.20 15.73 1.82
CA ASP A 52 -5.51 16.80 2.54
C ASP A 52 -4.33 16.22 3.37
N ASP A 53 -3.65 17.06 4.15
CA ASP A 53 -2.49 16.63 4.95
C ASP A 53 -2.84 15.59 6.04
N MET A 54 -4.09 15.55 6.47
CA MET A 54 -4.59 14.67 7.53
C MET A 54 -5.27 13.41 6.98
N PHE A 55 -6.03 13.48 5.89
CA PHE A 55 -6.91 12.41 5.44
C PHE A 55 -6.48 11.79 4.12
N VAL A 56 -6.73 10.48 4.03
CA VAL A 56 -6.57 9.69 2.82
C VAL A 56 -7.87 8.98 2.49
N GLU A 57 -8.24 8.96 1.22
CA GLU A 57 -9.40 8.24 0.72
C GLU A 57 -8.98 7.00 -0.09
N TYR A 58 -9.67 5.90 0.18
CA TYR A 58 -9.56 4.66 -0.57
C TYR A 58 -10.83 4.48 -1.40
N PRO A 59 -10.81 4.89 -2.68
CA PRO A 59 -11.89 4.56 -3.59
C PRO A 59 -11.92 3.06 -3.85
N TYR A 60 -13.12 2.48 -3.78
CA TYR A 60 -13.35 1.07 -4.01
C TYR A 60 -14.47 0.85 -5.02
N TYR A 61 -14.32 -0.24 -5.75
CA TYR A 61 -15.31 -0.76 -6.68
C TYR A 61 -15.57 -2.22 -6.33
N ILE A 62 -16.83 -2.55 -6.08
CA ILE A 62 -17.27 -3.91 -5.78
C ILE A 62 -18.35 -4.29 -6.78
N LYS A 63 -18.10 -5.36 -7.56
CA LYS A 63 -19.14 -5.97 -8.39
C LYS A 63 -20.08 -6.77 -7.49
N THR A 64 -21.35 -6.40 -7.49
CA THR A 64 -22.39 -7.09 -6.71
C THR A 64 -22.75 -8.42 -7.37
N LYS A 65 -23.27 -9.37 -6.57
CA LYS A 65 -23.68 -10.70 -7.06
C LYS A 65 -24.81 -10.63 -8.10
N GLU A 66 -25.62 -9.57 -8.04
CA GLU A 66 -26.76 -9.31 -8.93
C GLU A 66 -26.35 -8.64 -10.26
N GLY A 67 -25.05 -8.44 -10.50
CA GLY A 67 -24.52 -7.88 -11.74
C GLY A 67 -24.37 -6.35 -11.74
N GLY A 68 -24.83 -5.66 -10.70
CA GLY A 68 -24.62 -4.23 -10.50
C GLY A 68 -23.24 -3.88 -9.95
N ILE A 69 -22.91 -2.60 -9.98
CA ILE A 69 -21.64 -2.05 -9.53
C ILE A 69 -21.89 -1.16 -8.31
N LYS A 70 -21.15 -1.38 -7.22
CA LYS A 70 -21.12 -0.47 -6.07
C LYS A 70 -19.78 0.26 -6.02
N GLU A 71 -19.84 1.58 -6.15
CA GLU A 71 -18.69 2.48 -6.02
C GLU A 71 -18.82 3.33 -4.76
N GLY A 72 -17.69 3.65 -4.14
CA GLY A 72 -17.64 4.54 -2.99
C GLY A 72 -16.21 4.84 -2.57
N SER A 73 -16.05 5.72 -1.60
CA SER A 73 -14.75 5.96 -0.95
C SER A 73 -14.85 5.76 0.56
N SER A 74 -13.78 5.23 1.13
CA SER A 74 -13.60 5.19 2.58
C SER A 74 -12.49 6.14 2.97
N ARG A 75 -12.79 7.11 3.83
CA ARG A 75 -11.84 8.10 4.33
C ARG A 75 -11.22 7.65 5.65
N TYR A 76 -9.91 7.80 5.78
CA TYR A 76 -9.17 7.46 6.99
C TYR A 76 -8.25 8.60 7.40
N TRP A 77 -8.10 8.80 8.72
CA TRP A 77 -7.06 9.67 9.25
C TRP A 77 -5.69 9.00 9.06
N ARG A 78 -4.80 9.65 8.31
CA ARG A 78 -3.50 9.11 7.88
C ARG A 78 -2.62 8.69 9.06
N ALA A 79 -2.59 9.50 10.13
CA ALA A 79 -1.80 9.19 11.33
C ALA A 79 -2.33 7.95 12.05
N ALA A 80 -3.65 7.87 12.24
CA ALA A 80 -4.30 6.73 12.87
C ALA A 80 -4.11 5.44 12.06
N LEU A 81 -4.25 5.52 10.73
CA LEU A 81 -4.02 4.39 9.82
C LEU A 81 -2.58 3.87 9.92
N LYS A 82 -1.60 4.79 9.92
CA LYS A 82 -0.18 4.44 10.10
C LYS A 82 0.09 3.77 11.45
N LEU A 83 -0.48 4.30 12.53
CA LEU A 83 -0.36 3.71 13.86
C LEU A 83 -1.00 2.32 13.93
N HIS A 84 -2.18 2.15 13.35
CA HIS A 84 -2.88 0.88 13.30
C HIS A 84 -2.07 -0.20 12.57
N ILE A 85 -1.53 0.13 11.39
CA ILE A 85 -0.68 -0.78 10.61
C ILE A 85 0.60 -1.13 11.40
N LYS A 86 1.24 -0.13 12.04
CA LYS A 86 2.43 -0.35 12.87
C LYS A 86 2.14 -1.37 13.98
N ARG A 87 1.06 -1.17 14.73
CA ARG A 87 0.65 -2.10 15.80
C ARG A 87 0.33 -3.51 15.30
N LYS A 88 -0.24 -3.63 14.09
CA LYS A 88 -0.53 -4.93 13.47
C LYS A 88 0.73 -5.67 13.06
N LEU A 89 1.76 -4.95 12.59
CA LEU A 89 3.05 -5.51 12.20
C LEU A 89 3.95 -5.85 13.39
N GLU A 90 3.87 -5.11 14.50
CA GLU A 90 4.62 -5.40 15.74
C GLU A 90 4.03 -6.56 16.55
N ARG A 91 2.79 -6.98 16.25
CA ARG A 91 2.13 -8.15 16.84
C ARG A 91 2.35 -9.45 16.05
N LEU A 92 3.14 -9.40 14.97
CA LEU A 92 3.64 -10.55 14.20
C LEU A 92 5.13 -10.73 14.48
#